data_AF-A0ABD4RWC0-F1
#
_entry.id   AF-A0ABD4RWC0-F1
#
_cell.length_a   1.000
_cell.length_b   1.000
_cell.length_c   1.000
_cell.angle_alpha   90.00
_cell.angle_beta   90.00
_cell.angle_gamma   90.00
#
_symmetry.space_group_name_H-M   'P 1'
#
loop_
_entity.id
_entity.type
_entity.pdbx_description
1 polymer ?
#
loop_
_entity_poly.entity_id
_entity_poly.type
_entity_poly.pdbx_seq_one_letter_code
_entity_poly.pdbx_strand_id
1 'polypeptide(L)' 'MKIKYVVFEGEITSKNDGQKHFINFRDLIKLYGVSPRECIRAKDYYERDGLDLKDIEFLCPRNDGKYEL' A
#
# COMPACT_ATOMS: atom_id res chain seq x y z
N MET A 1 13.75 5.37 12.46
CA MET A 1 13.08 4.76 11.29
C MET A 1 11.95 5.70 10.90
N LYS A 2 11.98 6.30 9.70
CA LYS A 2 10.94 7.23 9.22
C LYS A 2 9.94 6.45 8.36
N ILE A 3 8.66 6.57 8.66
CA ILE A 3 7.60 6.02 7.81
C ILE A 3 7.48 6.95 6.59
N LYS A 4 7.45 6.35 5.40
CA LYS A 4 7.29 7.05 4.13
C LYS A 4 6.00 6.64 3.41
N TYR A 5 5.53 5.43 3.66
CA TYR A 5 4.42 4.83 2.92
C TYR A 5 3.30 4.39 3.85
N VAL A 6 2.08 4.79 3.53
CA VAL A 6 0.86 4.24 4.14
C VAL A 6 0.20 3.32 3.14
N VAL A 7 0.00 2.07 3.54
CA VAL A 7 -0.42 0.99 2.65
C VAL A 7 -1.87 0.64 2.93
N PHE A 8 -2.71 0.81 1.91
CA PHE A 8 -4.12 0.41 1.91
C PHE A 8 -4.25 -0.98 1.27
N GLU A 9 -4.59 -1.98 2.07
CA GLU A 9 -4.97 -3.30 1.55
C GLU A 9 -6.32 -3.18 0.84
N GLY A 10 -6.56 -3.97 -0.21
CA GLY A 10 -7.80 -3.87 -0.95
C GLY A 10 -7.93 -4.83 -2.11
N GLU A 11 -9.14 -4.90 -2.66
CA GLU A 11 -9.46 -5.74 -3.80
C GLU A 11 -9.14 -5.04 -5.12
N ILE A 12 -8.60 -5.78 -6.07
CA ILE A 12 -8.56 -5.39 -7.49
C ILE A 12 -9.36 -6.36 -8.33
N THR A 13 -9.88 -5.90 -9.45
CA THR A 13 -10.46 -6.80 -10.46
C THR A 13 -9.40 -7.08 -11.51
N SER A 14 -9.02 -8.35 -11.65
CA SER A 14 -8.04 -8.75 -12.65
C SER A 14 -8.64 -8.62 -14.05
N LYS A 15 -7.88 -7.98 -14.94
CA LYS A 15 -8.28 -7.80 -16.35
C LYS A 15 -8.21 -9.10 -17.16
N ASN A 16 -7.49 -10.10 -16.66
CA ASN A 16 -7.25 -11.35 -17.38
C ASN A 16 -8.40 -12.35 -17.20
N ASP A 17 -8.98 -12.40 -16.00
CA ASP A 17 -9.98 -13.41 -15.60
C ASP A 17 -11.30 -12.78 -15.11
N GLY A 18 -11.36 -11.45 -14.95
CA GLY A 18 -12.51 -10.72 -14.40
C GLY A 18 -12.75 -10.98 -12.91
N GLN A 19 -11.84 -11.69 -12.23
CA GLN A 19 -11.99 -12.07 -10.83
C GLN A 19 -11.48 -11.00 -9.90
N LYS A 20 -12.06 -10.94 -8.71
CA LYS A 20 -11.58 -10.07 -7.63
C LYS A 20 -10.46 -10.77 -6.86
N HIS A 21 -9.33 -10.08 -6.73
CA HIS A 21 -8.18 -10.53 -5.97
C HIS A 21 -7.91 -9.53 -4.85
N PHE A 22 -7.89 -10.01 -3.61
CA PHE A 22 -7.51 -9.18 -2.47
C PHE A 22 -5.99 -9.09 -2.37
N ILE A 23 -5.46 -7.87 -2.42
CA ILE A 23 -4.03 -7.60 -2.22
C ILE A 23 -3.81 -7.15 -0.78
N ASN A 24 -3.12 -8.02 -0.03
CA ASN A 24 -2.72 -7.73 1.35
C ASN A 24 -1.48 -6.82 1.39
N PHE A 25 -1.14 -6.36 2.60
CA PHE A 25 -0.03 -5.45 2.86
C PHE A 25 1.30 -5.95 2.33
N ARG A 26 1.64 -7.23 2.56
CA ARG A 26 2.93 -7.81 2.18
C ARG A 26 3.08 -7.95 0.68
N ASP A 27 2.00 -8.24 -0.02
CA ASP A 27 2.03 -8.36 -1.46
C ASP A 27 2.08 -6.97 -2.11
N LEU A 28 1.34 -6.00 -1.56
CA LEU A 28 1.35 -4.63 -2.06
C LEU A 28 2.74 -3.97 -1.95
N ILE A 29 3.44 -4.11 -0.82
CA ILE A 29 4.80 -3.57 -0.68
C ILE A 29 5.81 -4.21 -1.64
N LYS A 30 5.63 -5.51 -1.97
CA LYS A 30 6.48 -6.21 -2.93
C LYS A 30 6.23 -5.69 -4.34
N LEU A 31 4.97 -5.45 -4.68
CA LEU A 31 4.58 -4.91 -5.99
C LEU A 31 5.17 -3.51 -6.20
N TYR A 32 5.13 -2.64 -5.18
CA TYR A 32 5.76 -1.31 -5.22
C TYR A 32 7.28 -1.31 -5.01
N GLY A 33 7.90 -2.46 -4.70
CA GLY A 33 9.34 -2.55 -4.49
C GLY A 33 9.86 -1.77 -3.26
N VAL A 34 9.01 -1.48 -2.27
CA VAL A 34 9.36 -0.68 -1.09
C VAL A 34 9.78 -1.52 0.11
N SER A 35 10.57 -0.93 1.00
CA SER A 35 11.00 -1.60 2.22
C SER A 35 9.85 -1.67 3.24
N PRO A 36 9.56 -2.85 3.84
CA PRO A 36 8.55 -2.98 4.89
C PRO A 36 8.82 -2.11 6.11
N ARG A 37 10.08 -1.70 6.32
CA ARG A 37 10.49 -0.79 7.41
C ARG A 37 10.08 0.66 7.18
N GLU A 38 9.70 1.02 5.96
CA GLU A 38 9.25 2.36 5.60
C GLU A 38 7.73 2.42 5.46
N CYS A 39 7.04 1.31 5.68
CA CYS A 39 5.60 1.15 5.47
C CYS A 39 4.84 1.00 6.79
N ILE A 40 3.64 1.55 6.84
CA ILE A 40 2.63 1.30 7.88
C ILE A 40 1.31 0.92 7.23
N ARG A 41 0.52 0.07 7.88
CA ARG A 41 -0.84 -0.24 7.41
C ARG A 41 -1.74 0.97 7.63
N ALA A 42 -2.68 1.21 6.72
CA ALA A 42 -3.66 2.29 6.86
C ALA A 42 -4.44 2.23 8.20
N LYS A 43 -4.82 1.03 8.66
CA LYS A 43 -5.48 0.88 9.97
C LYS A 43 -4.61 1.37 11.14
N ASP A 44 -3.32 1.05 11.12
CA ASP A 44 -2.37 1.44 12.17
C ASP A 44 -1.99 2.92 12.03
N TYR A 45 -2.13 3.50 10.83
CA TYR A 45 -1.91 4.92 10.55
C TYR A 45 -2.98 5.81 11.21
N TYR A 46 -4.26 5.43 11.15
CA TYR A 46 -5.33 6.21 11.79
C TYR A 46 -5.29 6.18 13.32
N GLU A 47 -4.70 5.14 13.91
CA GLU A 47 -4.55 4.99 15.36
C GLU A 47 -3.30 5.69 15.92
N ARG A 48 -2.40 6.14 15.04
CA ARG A 48 -1.08 6.63 15.44
C ARG A 48 -1.04 8.15 15.52
N ASP A 49 -0.99 8.65 16.74
CA ASP A 49 -0.80 10.07 17.03
C ASP A 49 0.63 10.54 16.68
N GLY A 50 0.78 11.78 16.19
CA GLY A 50 2.08 12.42 15.97
C GLY A 50 2.90 11.97 14.74
N LEU A 51 2.29 11.36 13.72
CA LEU A 51 2.95 11.14 12.44
C LEU A 51 3.12 12.46 11.67
N ASP A 52 4.36 12.80 11.31
CA ASP A 52 4.62 13.89 10.37
C ASP A 52 4.10 13.47 8.99
N LEU A 53 3.01 14.10 8.56
CA LEU A 53 2.36 13.82 7.28
C LEU A 53 3.13 14.37 6.08
N LYS A 54 4.18 15.16 6.34
CA LYS A 54 5.06 15.64 5.27
C LYS A 54 5.84 14.45 4.71
N ASP A 55 5.75 14.29 3.41
CA ASP A 55 6.42 13.25 2.62
C ASP A 55 5.88 11.82 2.82
N ILE A 56 4.62 11.67 3.26
CA ILE A 56 3.93 10.37 3.25
C ILE A 56 3.25 10.17 1.90
N GLU A 57 3.53 9.02 1.28
CA GLU A 57 2.86 8.56 0.07
C GLU A 57 1.90 7.41 0.37
N PHE A 58 0.75 7.40 -0.32
CA PHE A 58 -0.28 6.39 -0.15
C PHE A 58 -0.16 5.31 -1.21
N LEU A 59 0.06 4.08 -0.78
CA LEU A 59 0.15 2.92 -1.65
C LEU A 59 -1.17 2.16 -1.64
N CYS A 60 -1.79 2.04 -2.81
CA CYS A 60 -3.06 1.35 -3.00
C CYS A 60 -2.93 0.25 -4.08
N PRO A 61 -3.82 -0.75 -4.09
CA PRO A 61 -3.91 -1.70 -5.19
C PRO A 61 -4.27 -0.95 -6.49
N ARG A 62 -3.67 -1.33 -7.63
CA ARG A 62 -3.88 -0.64 -8.90
C ARG A 62 -4.43 -1.59 -9.95
N ASN A 63 -5.59 -1.24 -10.52
CA ASN A 63 -6.25 -2.03 -11.57
C ASN A 63 -5.51 -2.01 -12.91
N ASP A 64 -4.54 -1.11 -13.09
CA ASP A 64 -3.66 -1.07 -14.26
C ASP A 64 -2.44 -1.99 -14.13
N GLY A 65 -2.20 -2.56 -12.93
CA GLY A 65 -1.04 -3.40 -12.64
C GLY A 65 0.30 -2.65 -12.64
N LYS A 66 0.30 -1.31 -12.68
CA LYS A 66 1.51 -0.51 -12.78
C LYS A 66 1.91 0.02 -11.41
N TYR A 67 2.83 -0.67 -10.75
CA TYR A 67 3.25 -0.38 -9.36
C TYR A 67 4.56 0.43 -9.27
N GLU A 68 4.69 1.45 -10.11
CA GLU A 68 5.84 2.36 -10.13
C GLU A 68 5.57 3.58 -9.22
N LEU A 69 6.61 4.03 -8.51
CA LEU A 69 6.63 5.23 -7.65
C LEU A 69 7.18 6.45 -8.40
#